data_AF-A0A661N9Y8-F1
#
_entry.id   AF-A0A661N9Y8-F1
#
_cell.length_a   1.000
_cell.length_b   1.000
_cell.length_c   1.000
_cell.angle_alpha   90.00
_cell.angle_beta   90.00
_cell.angle_gamma   90.00
#
_symmetry.space_group_name_H-M   'P 1'
#
loop_
_entity.id
_entity.type
_entity.pdbx_description
1 polymer ?
#
loop_
_entity_poly.entity_id
_entity_poly.type
_entity_poly.pdbx_seq_one_letter_code
_entity_poly.pdbx_strand_id
1 'polypeptide(L)'
;MAEGSTSGGDRRGLWASLGPGILFTGAAVGVSHLVQSTRAGAMFGLGFVGVVIVANVVKYSAFRAGPHYAAATGTSLLEGYRRQGTWALVLYALLTVGTMFTVQAAVTMLTAGLLIAVL
;
A
#
# COMPACT_ATOMS: atom_id res chain seq x y z
N MET A 1 42.39 15.01 23.97
CA MET A 1 41.94 13.86 24.77
C MET A 1 40.60 14.25 25.38
N ALA A 2 39.51 13.89 24.70
CA ALA A 2 38.15 13.95 25.23
C ALA A 2 37.38 12.82 24.55
N GLU A 3 37.03 11.84 25.36
CA GLU A 3 36.43 10.57 25.02
C GLU A 3 34.91 10.71 24.80
N GLY A 4 34.35 9.75 24.07
CA GLY A 4 33.04 9.21 24.41
C GLY A 4 31.84 9.71 23.63
N SER A 5 31.76 9.45 22.31
CA SER A 5 30.44 9.31 21.68
C SER A 5 29.91 7.91 22.00
N THR A 6 29.22 7.80 23.12
CA THR A 6 28.54 6.58 23.55
C THR A 6 27.55 6.12 22.48
N SER A 7 27.89 4.99 21.85
CA SER A 7 27.00 4.12 21.09
C SER A 7 25.93 3.53 22.03
N GLY A 8 24.90 4.32 22.33
CA GLY A 8 23.70 3.91 23.05
C GLY A 8 22.54 3.86 22.07
N GLY A 9 22.18 2.65 21.64
CA GLY A 9 21.30 2.40 20.49
C GLY A 9 20.05 3.27 20.41
N ASP A 10 19.86 3.84 19.22
CA ASP A 10 18.77 4.71 18.78
C ASP A 10 17.41 3.96 18.70
N ARG A 11 16.99 3.38 19.82
CA ARG A 11 15.71 2.65 19.94
C ARG A 11 14.54 3.58 19.66
N ARG A 12 14.64 4.87 20.03
CA ARG A 12 13.60 5.87 19.80
C ARG A 12 13.47 6.22 18.31
N GLY A 13 14.59 6.34 17.58
CA GLY A 13 14.59 6.53 16.13
C GLY A 13 14.00 5.35 15.36
N LEU A 14 14.26 4.10 15.80
CA LEU A 14 13.64 2.91 15.21
C LEU A 14 12.11 2.93 15.35
N TRP A 15 11.57 3.14 16.55
CA TRP A 15 10.12 3.16 16.78
C TRP A 15 9.43 4.30 16.02
N ALA A 16 10.06 5.47 15.92
CA ALA A 16 9.54 6.60 15.15
C ALA A 16 9.49 6.32 13.64
N SER A 17 10.48 5.58 13.12
CA SER A 17 10.58 5.24 11.70
C SER A 17 9.55 4.18 11.25
N LEU A 18 9.01 3.39 12.20
CA LEU A 18 8.00 2.38 11.91
C LEU A 18 6.59 2.95 11.67
N GLY A 19 6.27 4.11 12.26
CA GLY A 19 4.94 4.72 12.21
C GLY A 19 4.38 4.90 10.79
N PRO A 20 5.09 5.58 9.87
CA PRO A 20 4.64 5.77 8.49
C PRO A 20 4.45 4.45 7.73
N GLY A 21 5.29 3.45 7.99
CA GLY A 21 5.21 2.14 7.34
C GLY A 21 3.99 1.33 7.78
N ILE A 22 3.67 1.35 9.08
CA ILE A 22 2.47 0.69 9.62
C ILE A 22 1.20 1.35 9.07
N LEU A 23 1.15 2.69 9.05
CA LEU A 23 0.02 3.44 8.48
C LEU A 23 -0.17 3.13 6.99
N PHE A 24 0.93 3.09 6.22
CA PHE A 24 0.88 2.73 4.81
C PHE A 24 0.35 1.31 4.59
N THR A 25 0.80 0.35 5.39
CA THR A 25 0.36 -1.04 5.28
C THR A 25 -1.12 -1.20 5.64
N GLY A 26 -1.58 -0.50 6.70
CA GLY A 26 -2.98 -0.49 7.11
C GLY A 26 -3.90 0.11 6.04
N ALA A 27 -3.45 1.15 5.34
CA ALA A 27 -4.19 1.74 4.22
C ALA A 27 -4.16 0.84 2.96
N ALA A 28 -3.09 0.06 2.77
CA ALA A 28 -2.91 -0.79 1.59
C ALA A 28 -3.66 -2.14 1.64
N VAL A 29 -3.98 -2.65 2.84
CA VAL A 29 -4.65 -3.94 3.02
C VAL A 29 -6.15 -3.74 3.28
N GLY A 30 -6.95 -3.89 2.22
CA GLY A 30 -8.42 -3.85 2.31
C GLY A 30 -9.11 -5.21 2.42
N VAL A 31 -10.44 -5.20 2.62
CA VAL A 31 -11.28 -6.39 2.78
C VAL A 31 -11.24 -7.32 1.56
N SER A 32 -11.05 -6.76 0.35
CA SER A 32 -10.90 -7.53 -0.89
C SER A 32 -9.74 -8.53 -0.81
N HIS A 33 -8.61 -8.15 -0.19
CA HIS A 33 -7.49 -9.06 0.01
C HIS A 33 -7.84 -10.21 0.95
N LEU A 34 -8.63 -9.96 1.99
CA LEU A 34 -9.06 -11.01 2.93
C LEU A 34 -10.00 -12.01 2.24
N VAL A 35 -11.03 -11.52 1.55
CA VAL A 35 -12.01 -12.36 0.85
C VAL A 35 -11.35 -13.15 -0.28
N GLN A 36 -10.49 -12.51 -1.07
CA GLN A 36 -9.77 -13.21 -2.14
C GLN A 36 -8.74 -14.19 -1.60
N SER A 37 -8.08 -13.91 -0.47
CA SER A 37 -7.12 -14.83 0.15
C SER A 37 -7.81 -16.08 0.69
N THR A 38 -8.98 -15.95 1.33
CA THR A 38 -9.73 -17.13 1.81
C THR A 38 -10.28 -17.93 0.63
N ARG A 39 -10.82 -17.26 -0.38
CA ARG A 39 -11.30 -17.92 -1.61
C ARG A 39 -10.16 -18.64 -2.34
N ALA A 40 -9.00 -18.00 -2.48
CA ALA A 40 -7.83 -18.61 -3.08
C ALA A 40 -7.32 -19.81 -2.28
N GLY A 41 -7.29 -19.71 -0.94
CA GLY A 41 -6.95 -20.82 -0.06
C GLY A 41 -7.94 -21.99 -0.16
N ALA A 42 -9.23 -21.72 -0.28
CA ALA A 42 -10.26 -22.76 -0.47
C ALA A 42 -10.16 -23.45 -1.84
N MET A 43 -9.85 -22.70 -2.91
CA MET A 43 -9.77 -23.24 -4.27
C MET A 43 -8.44 -23.92 -4.59
N PHE A 44 -7.32 -23.43 -4.03
CA PHE A 44 -5.96 -23.83 -4.44
C PHE A 44 -5.06 -24.27 -3.27
N GLY A 45 -5.57 -24.30 -2.04
CA GLY A 45 -4.76 -24.62 -0.85
C GLY A 45 -3.53 -23.71 -0.73
N LEU A 46 -2.36 -24.32 -0.57
CA LEU A 46 -1.07 -23.61 -0.52
C LEU A 46 -0.41 -23.44 -1.90
N GLY A 47 -1.06 -23.87 -3.00
CA GLY A 47 -0.49 -23.83 -4.35
C GLY A 47 -0.12 -22.42 -4.83
N PHE A 48 -0.75 -21.38 -4.29
CA PHE A 48 -0.47 -19.98 -4.64
C PHE A 48 0.51 -19.25 -3.74
N VAL A 49 1.09 -19.89 -2.72
CA VAL A 49 2.08 -19.24 -1.85
C VAL A 49 3.25 -18.67 -2.66
N GLY A 50 3.76 -19.41 -3.64
CA GLY A 50 4.82 -18.93 -4.54
C GLY A 50 4.42 -17.67 -5.32
N VAL A 51 3.19 -17.65 -5.87
CA VAL A 51 2.65 -16.49 -6.61
C VAL A 51 2.53 -15.29 -5.69
N VAL A 52 2.07 -15.48 -4.45
CA VAL A 52 1.96 -14.42 -3.44
C VAL A 52 3.34 -13.83 -3.12
N ILE A 53 4.37 -14.66 -2.95
CA ILE A 53 5.74 -14.18 -2.70
C ILE A 53 6.22 -13.32 -3.87
N VAL A 54 6.12 -13.82 -5.11
CA VAL A 54 6.54 -13.10 -6.31
C VAL A 54 5.77 -11.78 -6.45
N ALA A 55 4.46 -11.79 -6.26
CA ALA A 55 3.63 -10.59 -6.31
C ALA A 55 4.08 -9.54 -5.27
N ASN A 56 4.44 -9.96 -4.06
CA ASN A 56 4.94 -9.04 -3.03
C ASN A 56 6.32 -8.47 -3.39
N VAL A 57 7.23 -9.26 -3.95
CA VAL A 57 8.55 -8.78 -4.40
C VAL A 57 8.38 -7.70 -5.48
N VAL A 58 7.51 -7.93 -6.46
CA VAL A 58 7.25 -6.95 -7.52
C VAL A 58 6.58 -5.69 -6.95
N LYS A 59 5.55 -5.84 -6.12
CA LYS A 59 4.83 -4.71 -5.51
C LYS A 59 5.73 -3.87 -4.59
N TYR A 60 6.66 -4.51 -3.88
CA TYR A 60 7.54 -3.84 -2.93
C TYR A 60 8.33 -2.70 -3.57
N SER A 61 8.81 -2.86 -4.81
CA SER A 61 9.54 -1.80 -5.52
C SER A 61 8.70 -0.53 -5.66
N ALA A 62 7.46 -0.66 -6.12
CA ALA A 62 6.54 0.46 -6.28
C ALA A 62 6.15 1.08 -4.93
N PHE A 63 5.86 0.26 -3.93
CA PHE A 63 5.51 0.71 -2.58
C PHE A 63 6.66 1.41 -1.86
N ARG A 64 7.90 1.02 -2.12
CA ARG A 64 9.10 1.65 -1.59
C ARG A 64 9.34 3.02 -2.24
N ALA A 65 9.10 3.16 -3.54
CA ALA A 65 9.40 4.37 -4.29
C ALA A 65 8.61 5.60 -3.79
N GLY A 66 7.35 5.45 -3.41
CA GLY A 66 6.50 6.56 -2.95
C GLY A 66 7.02 7.26 -1.68
N PRO A 67 7.12 6.55 -0.55
CA PRO A 67 7.68 7.09 0.69
C PRO A 67 9.12 7.57 0.53
N HIS A 68 9.96 6.86 -0.23
CA HIS A 68 11.33 7.32 -0.50
C HIS A 68 11.35 8.62 -1.31
N TYR A 69 10.49 8.78 -2.31
CA TYR A 69 10.38 10.01 -3.07
C TYR A 69 9.99 11.18 -2.18
N ALA A 70 8.96 10.99 -1.33
CA ALA A 70 8.50 12.02 -0.40
C ALA A 70 9.58 12.38 0.63
N ALA A 71 10.30 11.38 1.16
CA ALA A 71 11.40 11.59 2.11
C ALA A 71 12.61 12.29 1.46
N ALA A 72 12.94 11.98 0.21
CA ALA A 72 14.10 12.55 -0.48
C ALA A 72 13.85 13.95 -1.03
N THR A 73 12.62 14.24 -1.49
CA THR A 73 12.29 15.53 -2.12
C THR A 73 11.57 16.50 -1.19
N GLY A 74 11.01 16.03 -0.07
CA GLY A 74 10.17 16.82 0.83
C GLY A 74 8.82 17.21 0.20
N THR A 75 8.48 16.67 -0.98
CA THR A 75 7.25 16.98 -1.72
C THR A 75 6.37 15.75 -1.90
N SER A 76 5.06 15.97 -2.09
CA SER A 76 4.14 14.87 -2.38
C SER A 76 4.37 14.32 -3.81
N LEU A 77 3.95 13.07 -4.05
CA LEU A 77 3.98 12.47 -5.39
C LEU A 77 3.16 13.28 -6.40
N LEU A 78 2.05 13.88 -5.95
CA LEU A 78 1.19 14.71 -6.79
C LEU A 78 1.91 16.00 -7.23
N GLU A 79 2.68 16.61 -6.32
CA GLU A 79 3.56 17.73 -6.66
C GLU A 79 4.69 17.30 -7.62
N GLY A 80 5.21 16.08 -7.46
CA GLY A 80 6.12 15.46 -8.43
C GLY A 80 5.53 15.35 -9.83
N TYR A 81 4.29 14.84 -9.95
CA TYR A 81 3.58 14.80 -11.24
C TYR A 81 3.31 16.19 -11.80
N ARG A 82 3.00 17.17 -10.95
CA ARG A 82 2.84 18.57 -11.36
C ARG A 82 4.10 19.13 -12.01
N ARG A 83 5.29 18.81 -11.48
CA ARG A 83 6.59 19.22 -12.05
C ARG A 83 6.88 18.58 -13.42
N GLN A 84 6.35 17.38 -13.68
CA GLN A 84 6.42 16.72 -14.99
C GLN A 84 5.44 17.32 -16.02
N GLY A 85 4.43 18.06 -15.54
CA GLY A 85 3.47 18.83 -16.32
C GLY A 85 2.02 18.50 -15.97
N THR A 86 1.11 19.40 -16.33
CA THR A 86 -0.33 19.26 -16.02
C THR A 86 -0.96 18.01 -16.64
N TRP A 87 -0.41 17.51 -17.76
CA TRP A 87 -0.89 16.29 -18.42
C TRP A 87 -0.79 15.05 -17.50
N ALA A 88 0.26 14.96 -16.67
CA ALA A 88 0.45 13.83 -15.74
C ALA A 88 -0.60 13.84 -14.63
N LEU A 89 -0.98 15.02 -14.15
CA LEU A 89 -2.06 15.20 -13.17
C LEU A 89 -3.43 14.83 -13.75
N VAL A 90 -3.71 15.25 -14.99
CA VAL A 90 -4.97 14.91 -15.67
C VAL A 90 -5.06 13.41 -15.91
N LEU A 91 -3.97 12.77 -16.35
CA LEU A 91 -3.92 11.32 -16.51
C LEU A 91 -4.13 10.60 -15.17
N TYR A 92 -3.45 11.04 -14.10
CA TYR A 92 -3.67 10.52 -12.75
C TYR A 92 -5.13 10.64 -12.32
N ALA A 93 -5.76 11.80 -12.55
CA ALA A 93 -7.15 12.03 -12.19
C ALA A 93 -8.11 11.11 -12.99
N LEU A 94 -7.90 10.96 -14.30
CA LEU A 94 -8.70 10.08 -15.14
C LEU A 94 -8.57 8.61 -14.72
N LEU A 95 -7.36 8.14 -14.43
CA LEU A 95 -7.14 6.78 -13.92
C LEU A 95 -7.79 6.57 -12.55
N THR A 96 -7.70 7.57 -11.66
CA THR A 96 -8.31 7.51 -10.33
C THR A 96 -9.83 7.45 -10.43
N VAL A 97 -10.44 8.32 -11.23
CA VAL A 97 -11.90 8.32 -11.46
C VAL A 97 -12.35 7.03 -12.13
N GLY A 98 -11.62 6.54 -13.13
CA GLY A 98 -11.93 5.27 -13.80
C GLY A 98 -11.90 4.08 -12.86
N THR A 99 -10.86 3.97 -12.03
CA THR A 99 -10.72 2.86 -11.06
C THR A 99 -11.73 2.95 -9.90
N MET A 100 -12.16 4.15 -9.52
CA MET A 100 -13.14 4.35 -8.44
C MET A 100 -14.44 3.57 -8.67
N PHE A 101 -14.97 3.53 -9.90
CA PHE A 101 -16.19 2.79 -10.19
C PHE A 101 -16.03 1.29 -9.98
N THR A 102 -14.90 0.73 -10.41
CA THR A 102 -14.59 -0.69 -10.19
C THR A 102 -14.46 -1.01 -8.70
N VAL A 103 -13.77 -0.15 -7.94
CA VAL A 103 -13.62 -0.31 -6.49
C VAL A 103 -14.99 -0.22 -5.80
N GLN A 104 -15.83 0.75 -6.16
CA GLN A 104 -17.17 0.89 -5.61
C GLN A 104 -18.05 -0.32 -5.93
N ALA A 105 -18.07 -0.79 -7.18
CA ALA A 105 -18.82 -1.98 -7.57
C ALA A 105 -18.40 -3.22 -6.76
N ALA A 106 -17.09 -3.42 -6.56
CA ALA A 106 -16.58 -4.53 -5.77
C ALA A 106 -16.99 -4.44 -4.29
N VAL A 107 -16.91 -3.24 -3.69
CA VAL A 107 -17.33 -3.02 -2.30
C VAL A 107 -18.83 -3.21 -2.15
N THR A 108 -19.65 -2.68 -3.06
CA THR A 108 -21.11 -2.86 -3.03
C THR A 108 -21.49 -4.34 -3.15
N MET A 109 -20.88 -5.08 -4.09
CA MET A 109 -21.13 -6.52 -4.26
C MET A 109 -20.77 -7.31 -3.00
N LEU A 110 -19.62 -6.99 -2.38
CA LEU A 110 -19.21 -7.62 -1.14
C LEU A 110 -20.19 -7.32 0.00
N THR A 111 -20.60 -6.06 0.17
CA THR A 111 -21.56 -5.65 1.20
C THR A 111 -22.90 -6.35 1.02
N ALA A 112 -23.42 -6.42 -0.22
CA ALA A 112 -24.65 -7.15 -0.53
C ALA A 112 -24.51 -8.65 -0.22
N GLY A 113 -23.38 -9.27 -0.58
CA GLY A 113 -23.09 -10.66 -0.29
C GLY A 113 -23.02 -10.96 1.21
N LEU A 114 -22.38 -10.08 2.00
CA LEU A 114 -22.34 -10.20 3.46
C LEU A 114 -23.72 -10.02 4.09
N LEU A 115 -24.53 -9.07 3.60
CA LEU A 115 -25.88 -8.85 4.09
C LEU A 115 -26.77 -10.09 3.87
N ILE A 116 -26.71 -10.70 2.69
CA ILE A 116 -27.43 -11.94 2.37
C ILE A 116 -26.94 -13.11 3.21
N ALA A 117 -25.65 -13.18 3.54
CA ALA A 117 -25.10 -14.27 4.33
C ALA A 117 -25.47 -14.20 5.83
N VAL A 118 -25.85 -13.01 6.33
CA VAL A 118 -26.16 -12.76 7.74
C VAL A 118 -27.67 -12.73 8.02
N LEU A 119 -28.50 -12.43 7.00
CA LEU A 119 -29.95 -12.53 7.06
C LEU A 119 -30.44 -13.94 6.74
#